data_AF-A0A976FK59-F1
#
_entry.id   AF-A0A976FK59-F1
#
_cell.length_a   1.000
_cell.length_b   1.000
_cell.length_c   1.000
_cell.angle_alpha   90.00
_cell.angle_beta   90.00
_cell.angle_gamma   90.00
#
_symmetry.space_group_name_H-M   'P 1'
#
loop_
_entity.id
_entity.type
_entity.pdbx_description
1 polymer ?
#
loop_
_entity_poly.entity_id
_entity_poly.type
_entity_poly.pdbx_seq_one_letter_code
_entity_poly.pdbx_strand_id
1 'polypeptide(L)'
;MARSSWMPEEVEWLIRAWQEIEREKMNNNAIKENTSALIFNKQLYERFLALSGGSTSRTAAKVANRKDLLRHSYKFIRAFMDNNETGANLNWFALSNSEQRELMKIAGGQRVIPIEKRNFSALDNLMNKSLSTEKSCKNVSDCLNSYSDSDRIDKSLKRKKQLSIKRAAKRLKAPVSHQSQPISTMSTLEDESSDFLSQTDNNQSRQKHGRIANRILLSKTEIEDILKRQRNGLADFVTKRADERFRELEWSIREREADQMFYASEAEKDRALLRNLFFENSH
;
A
#
# COMPACT_ATOMS: atom_id res chain seq x y z
N MET A 1 3.77 13.83 -20.49
CA MET A 1 3.86 12.58 -19.71
C MET A 1 5.00 12.72 -18.70
N ALA A 2 4.68 13.14 -17.47
CA ALA A 2 5.69 13.43 -16.46
C ALA A 2 5.96 12.16 -15.62
N ARG A 3 7.19 11.64 -15.69
CA ARG A 3 7.63 10.57 -14.80
C ARG A 3 7.60 11.08 -13.37
N SER A 4 6.67 10.58 -12.57
CA SER A 4 6.59 10.81 -11.12
C SER A 4 7.72 10.08 -10.36
N SER A 5 8.94 10.05 -10.90
CA SER A 5 10.12 9.53 -10.22
C SER A 5 10.55 10.54 -9.17
N TRP A 6 10.84 10.07 -7.95
CA TRP A 6 11.44 10.89 -6.91
C TRP A 6 12.86 11.25 -7.30
N MET A 7 13.19 12.54 -7.29
CA MET A 7 14.56 12.98 -7.53
C MET A 7 15.43 12.70 -6.29
N PRO A 8 16.73 12.42 -6.46
CA PRO A 8 17.63 12.20 -5.32
C PRO A 8 17.60 13.36 -4.32
N GLU A 9 17.53 14.59 -4.82
CA GLU A 9 17.46 15.82 -4.02
C GLU A 9 16.16 15.90 -3.20
N GLU A 10 15.02 15.50 -3.78
CA GLU A 10 13.75 15.42 -3.05
C GLU A 10 13.83 14.41 -1.89
N VAL A 11 14.52 13.29 -2.10
CA VAL A 11 14.71 12.28 -1.03
C VAL A 11 15.60 12.84 0.08
N GLU A 12 16.64 13.60 -0.27
CA GLU A 12 17.49 14.27 0.73
C GLU A 12 16.71 15.30 1.55
N TRP A 13 15.91 16.16 0.91
CA TRP A 13 15.07 17.13 1.62
C TRP A 13 14.08 16.44 2.56
N LEU A 14 13.49 15.33 2.13
CA LEU A 14 12.60 14.55 2.98
C LEU A 14 13.31 14.01 4.24
N ILE A 15 14.52 13.47 4.07
CA ILE A 15 15.29 12.94 5.21
C ILE A 15 15.72 14.08 6.14
N ARG A 16 16.14 15.24 5.60
CA ARG A 16 16.49 16.42 6.40
C ARG A 16 15.29 16.94 7.19
N ALA A 17 14.14 17.12 6.55
CA ALA A 17 12.90 17.53 7.20
C ALA A 17 12.51 16.58 8.34
N TRP A 18 12.65 15.26 8.12
CA TRP A 18 12.39 14.27 9.17
C TRP A 18 13.37 14.41 10.34
N GLN A 19 14.67 14.59 10.06
CA GLN A 19 15.69 14.79 11.11
C GLN A 19 15.44 16.05 11.94
N GLU A 20 14.97 17.14 11.33
CA GLU A 20 14.62 18.38 12.03
C GLU A 20 13.47 18.16 13.02
N ILE A 21 12.41 17.47 12.60
CA ILE A 21 11.24 17.20 13.45
C ILE A 21 11.60 16.29 14.63
N GLU A 22 12.38 15.23 14.39
CA GLU A 22 12.83 14.35 15.49
C GLU A 22 13.75 15.10 16.46
N ARG A 23 14.58 16.04 15.96
CA ARG A 23 15.43 16.89 16.80
C ARG A 23 14.60 17.87 17.64
N GLU A 24 13.61 18.51 17.05
CA GLU A 24 12.67 19.38 17.77
C GLU A 24 11.94 18.61 18.87
N LYS A 25 11.48 17.39 18.56
CA LYS A 25 10.86 16.49 19.53
C LYS A 25 11.79 16.15 20.70
N MET A 26 13.07 15.89 20.43
CA MET A 26 14.09 15.64 21.46
C MET A 26 14.39 16.89 22.31
N ASN A 27 14.48 18.07 21.68
CA ASN A 27 14.81 19.31 22.39
C ASN A 27 13.65 19.81 23.26
N ASN A 28 12.41 19.64 22.78
CA ASN A 28 11.27 20.23 23.44
C ASN A 28 10.91 19.55 24.76
N ASN A 29 11.43 18.35 25.08
CA ASN A 29 11.39 17.59 26.36
C ASN A 29 10.06 17.51 27.15
N ALA A 30 9.04 18.27 26.80
CA ALA A 30 7.99 18.71 27.70
C ALA A 30 6.69 17.97 27.45
N ILE A 31 6.51 17.31 26.31
CA ILE A 31 5.26 16.62 26.04
C ILE A 31 5.54 15.33 25.27
N LYS A 32 5.72 14.23 26.01
CA LYS A 32 5.55 12.85 25.50
C LYS A 32 4.08 12.57 25.14
N GLU A 33 3.31 13.58 24.74
CA GLU A 33 2.00 13.34 24.17
C GLU A 33 2.25 12.65 22.84
N ASN A 34 1.50 11.58 22.61
CA ASN A 34 1.44 10.89 21.34
C ASN A 34 1.00 11.88 20.27
N THR A 35 1.96 12.62 19.69
CA THR A 35 1.72 13.47 18.53
C THR A 35 1.08 12.57 17.49
N SER A 36 -0.20 12.81 17.22
CA SER A 36 -0.95 12.03 16.24
C SER A 36 -0.15 11.95 14.95
N ALA A 37 -0.12 10.76 14.32
CA ALA A 37 0.60 10.56 13.06
C ALA A 37 0.22 11.60 12.00
N LEU A 38 -1.01 12.13 12.06
CA LEU A 38 -1.49 13.21 11.20
C LEU A 38 -0.75 14.53 11.44
N ILE A 39 -0.53 14.91 12.69
CA ILE A 39 0.21 16.14 13.06
C ILE A 39 1.66 16.01 12.61
N PHE A 40 2.28 14.86 12.88
CA PHE A 40 3.65 14.58 12.44
C PHE A 40 3.79 14.67 10.92
N ASN A 41 2.88 14.03 10.17
CA ASN A 41 2.93 14.05 8.71
C ASN A 41 2.68 15.47 8.15
N LYS A 42 1.84 16.27 8.81
CA LYS A 42 1.62 17.68 8.45
C LYS A 42 2.91 18.50 8.64
N GLN A 43 3.54 18.40 9.81
CA GLN A 43 4.81 19.09 10.10
C GLN A 43 5.92 18.66 9.13
N LEU A 44 5.98 17.36 8.81
CA LEU A 44 6.93 16.82 7.85
C LEU A 44 6.74 17.43 6.46
N TYR A 45 5.51 17.56 6.02
CA TYR A 45 5.20 18.19 4.74
C TYR A 45 5.56 19.67 4.72
N GLU A 46 5.25 20.41 5.79
CA GLU A 46 5.59 21.85 5.91
C GLU A 46 7.11 22.07 5.86
N ARG A 47 7.89 21.27 6.61
CA ARG A 47 9.37 21.33 6.57
C ARG A 47 9.93 20.93 5.21
N PHE A 48 9.38 19.89 4.59
CA PHE A 48 9.76 19.48 3.24
C PHE A 48 9.51 20.59 2.20
N LEU A 49 8.36 21.27 2.29
CA LEU A 49 7.99 22.35 1.40
C LEU A 49 8.87 23.60 1.61
N ALA A 50 9.27 23.88 2.85
CA ALA A 50 10.25 24.93 3.13
C ALA A 50 11.62 24.63 2.49
N LEU A 51 12.11 23.39 2.59
CA LEU A 51 13.38 22.96 1.98
C LEU A 51 13.33 22.93 0.45
N SER A 52 12.17 22.70 -0.16
CA SER A 52 11.99 22.73 -1.62
C SER A 52 11.81 24.15 -2.18
N GLY A 53 11.98 25.19 -1.37
CA GLY A 53 11.83 26.59 -1.80
C GLY A 53 10.38 27.07 -1.89
N GLY A 54 9.46 26.44 -1.15
CA GLY A 54 8.06 26.86 -1.05
C GLY A 54 7.13 26.25 -2.10
N SER A 55 7.66 25.47 -3.04
CA SER A 55 6.85 24.81 -4.08
C SER A 55 7.28 23.37 -4.28
N THR A 56 6.31 22.47 -4.42
CA THR A 56 6.55 21.06 -4.73
C THR A 56 5.36 20.48 -5.51
N SER A 57 5.65 19.55 -6.42
CA SER A 57 4.60 18.78 -7.12
C SER A 57 4.02 17.64 -6.27
N ARG A 58 4.60 17.38 -5.10
CA ARG A 58 4.25 16.25 -4.23
C ARG A 58 3.16 16.65 -3.24
N THR A 59 2.17 15.79 -3.07
CA THR A 59 1.16 15.96 -2.02
C THR A 59 1.68 15.45 -0.68
N ALA A 60 1.12 15.95 0.43
CA ALA A 60 1.48 15.49 1.78
C ALA A 60 1.38 13.96 1.95
N ALA A 61 0.35 13.34 1.37
CA ALA A 61 0.18 11.89 1.37
C ALA A 61 1.34 11.17 0.64
N LYS A 62 1.81 11.69 -0.50
CA LYS A 62 2.96 11.11 -1.22
C LYS A 62 4.24 11.21 -0.41
N VAL A 63 4.44 12.33 0.30
CA VAL A 63 5.59 12.53 1.19
C VAL A 63 5.56 11.54 2.36
N ALA A 64 4.41 11.40 3.02
CA ALA A 64 4.22 10.43 4.11
C ALA A 64 4.46 8.98 3.64
N ASN A 65 3.86 8.59 2.52
CA ASN A 65 4.06 7.26 1.92
C ASN A 65 5.54 7.02 1.58
N ARG A 66 6.23 8.04 1.05
CA ARG A 66 7.65 7.93 0.72
C ARG A 66 8.51 7.76 1.96
N LYS A 67 8.21 8.48 3.05
CA LYS A 67 8.86 8.28 4.36
C LYS A 67 8.72 6.83 4.84
N ASP A 68 7.52 6.27 4.76
CA ASP A 68 7.27 4.89 5.21
C ASP A 68 8.02 3.87 4.34
N LEU A 69 8.07 4.07 3.02
CA LEU A 69 8.90 3.25 2.13
C LEU A 69 10.38 3.34 2.48
N LEU A 70 10.91 4.53 2.75
CA LEU A 70 12.30 4.72 3.20
C LEU A 70 12.57 3.98 4.51
N ARG A 71 11.63 4.05 5.47
CA ARG A 71 11.71 3.34 6.75
C ARG A 71 11.77 1.82 6.57
N HIS A 72 10.88 1.26 5.75
CA HIS A 72 10.87 -0.18 5.48
C HIS A 72 12.15 -0.62 4.78
N SER A 73 12.61 0.17 3.81
CA SER A 73 13.83 -0.14 3.05
C SER A 73 15.08 -0.09 3.93
N TYR A 74 15.17 0.90 4.82
CA TYR A 74 16.23 0.97 5.81
C TYR A 74 16.26 -0.29 6.69
N LYS A 75 15.10 -0.69 7.26
CA LYS A 75 15.01 -1.90 8.10
C LYS A 75 15.43 -3.15 7.34
N PHE A 76 15.01 -3.27 6.08
CA PHE A 76 15.38 -4.39 5.22
C PHE A 76 16.89 -4.44 4.97
N ILE A 77 17.49 -3.33 4.52
CA ILE A 77 18.93 -3.25 4.25
C ILE A 77 19.73 -3.53 5.52
N ARG A 78 19.29 -2.99 6.67
CA ARG A 78 19.92 -3.23 7.97
C ARG A 78 19.89 -4.72 8.34
N ALA A 79 18.72 -5.35 8.28
CA ALA A 79 18.59 -6.79 8.56
C ALA A 79 19.42 -7.66 7.60
N PHE A 80 19.50 -7.27 6.33
CA PHE A 80 20.35 -7.94 5.35
C PHE A 80 21.84 -7.84 5.73
N MET A 81 22.30 -6.65 6.12
CA MET A 81 23.69 -6.45 6.56
C MET A 81 23.99 -7.24 7.84
N ASP A 82 23.12 -7.17 8.84
CA ASP A 82 23.29 -7.87 10.12
C ASP A 82 23.33 -9.41 9.92
N ASN A 83 22.54 -9.97 8.98
CA ASN A 83 22.57 -11.41 8.67
C ASN A 83 23.87 -11.84 7.95
N ASN A 84 24.45 -10.96 7.13
CA ASN A 84 25.64 -11.28 6.33
C ASN A 84 26.94 -11.24 7.13
N GLU A 85 27.00 -10.51 8.24
CA GLU A 85 28.15 -10.50 9.15
C GLU A 85 28.53 -11.91 9.65
N THR A 86 27.62 -12.89 9.56
CA THR A 86 27.84 -14.26 10.05
C THR A 86 28.51 -15.19 9.03
N GLY A 87 28.60 -14.86 7.74
CA GLY A 87 29.11 -15.85 6.75
C GLY A 87 29.68 -15.34 5.43
N ALA A 88 29.32 -14.13 4.98
CA ALA A 88 29.87 -13.55 3.77
C ALA A 88 29.81 -12.03 3.90
N ASN A 89 30.96 -11.36 3.91
CA ASN A 89 31.08 -9.89 4.01
C ASN A 89 30.53 -9.17 2.75
N LEU A 90 29.29 -9.47 2.35
CA LEU A 90 28.60 -8.86 1.23
C LEU A 90 28.07 -7.50 1.66
N ASN A 91 28.73 -6.46 1.20
CA ASN A 91 28.28 -5.08 1.38
C ASN A 91 27.10 -4.80 0.44
N TRP A 92 25.93 -4.50 1.01
CA TRP A 92 24.72 -4.15 0.25
C TRP A 92 24.99 -3.10 -0.85
N PHE A 93 25.79 -2.09 -0.53
CA PHE A 93 26.09 -0.98 -1.46
C PHE A 93 27.15 -1.32 -2.52
N ALA A 94 27.81 -2.48 -2.41
CA ALA A 94 28.71 -2.99 -3.45
C ALA A 94 27.97 -3.84 -4.49
N LEU A 95 26.75 -4.29 -4.18
CA LEU A 95 25.90 -5.04 -5.12
C LEU A 95 25.45 -4.13 -6.27
N SER A 96 25.30 -4.72 -7.46
CA SER A 96 24.74 -4.04 -8.61
C SER A 96 23.27 -3.66 -8.38
N ASN A 97 22.79 -2.63 -9.08
CA ASN A 97 21.39 -2.19 -8.97
C ASN A 97 20.38 -3.29 -9.37
N SER A 98 20.77 -4.22 -10.25
CA SER A 98 19.96 -5.38 -10.62
C SER A 98 19.82 -6.37 -9.46
N GLU A 99 20.93 -6.73 -8.83
CA GLU A 99 20.95 -7.66 -7.69
C GLU A 99 20.20 -7.08 -6.50
N GLN A 100 20.41 -5.80 -6.19
CA GLN A 100 19.65 -5.12 -5.14
C GLN A 100 18.13 -5.21 -5.38
N ARG A 101 17.68 -4.99 -6.62
CA ARG A 101 16.26 -5.09 -6.97
C ARG A 101 15.73 -6.51 -6.86
N GLU A 102 16.54 -7.52 -7.22
CA GLU A 102 16.17 -8.92 -7.11
C GLU A 102 15.99 -9.33 -5.64
N LEU A 103 16.95 -8.97 -4.78
CA LEU A 103 16.85 -9.20 -3.34
C LEU A 103 15.63 -8.50 -2.72
N MET A 104 15.33 -7.26 -3.15
CA MET A 104 14.14 -6.53 -2.71
C MET A 104 12.83 -7.21 -3.15
N LYS A 105 12.78 -7.79 -4.35
CA LYS A 105 11.62 -8.55 -4.84
C LYS A 105 11.34 -9.76 -3.95
N ILE A 106 12.39 -10.50 -3.60
CA ILE A 106 12.28 -11.70 -2.75
C ILE A 106 11.77 -11.34 -1.35
N ALA A 107 12.22 -10.20 -0.79
CA ALA A 107 11.92 -9.82 0.59
C ALA A 107 10.59 -9.09 0.83
N GLY A 108 9.76 -8.91 -0.21
CA GLY A 108 8.44 -8.25 -0.07
C GLY A 108 8.13 -7.18 -1.11
N GLY A 109 8.99 -6.99 -2.12
CA GLY A 109 8.73 -6.40 -3.44
C GLY A 109 8.16 -4.98 -3.51
N GLN A 110 6.96 -4.76 -3.00
CA GLN A 110 6.23 -3.49 -3.09
C GLN A 110 6.60 -2.46 -2.02
N ARG A 111 7.17 -2.90 -0.89
CA ARG A 111 7.41 -2.02 0.29
C ARG A 111 8.83 -1.50 0.41
N VAL A 112 9.73 -1.91 -0.48
CA VAL A 112 11.16 -1.61 -0.42
C VAL A 112 11.60 -0.90 -1.70
N ILE A 113 12.37 0.16 -1.54
CA ILE A 113 12.89 1.01 -2.62
C ILE A 113 14.42 1.08 -2.52
N PRO A 114 15.12 1.24 -3.65
CA PRO A 114 16.56 1.47 -3.63
C PRO A 114 16.89 2.77 -2.89
N ILE A 115 17.88 2.69 -2.00
CA ILE A 115 18.37 3.82 -1.20
C ILE A 115 19.88 3.97 -1.46
N GLU A 116 20.30 5.20 -1.72
CA GLU A 116 21.72 5.54 -1.85
C GLU A 116 22.45 5.50 -0.50
N LYS A 117 23.75 5.15 -0.52
CA LYS A 117 24.58 5.03 0.68
C LYS A 117 24.53 6.26 1.60
N ARG A 118 24.52 7.47 1.02
CA ARG A 118 24.41 8.73 1.77
C ARG A 118 23.09 8.83 2.56
N ASN A 119 21.99 8.48 1.92
CA ASN A 119 20.64 8.52 2.49
C ASN A 119 20.48 7.43 3.56
N PHE A 120 21.04 6.25 3.33
CA PHE A 120 21.06 5.19 4.33
C PHE A 120 21.81 5.61 5.60
N SER A 121 22.98 6.21 5.47
CA SER A 121 23.77 6.68 6.62
C SER A 121 23.03 7.77 7.41
N ALA A 122 22.31 8.66 6.72
CA ALA A 122 21.47 9.67 7.35
C ALA A 122 20.28 9.07 8.11
N LEU A 123 19.67 8.01 7.56
CA LEU A 123 18.58 7.26 8.20
C LEU A 123 19.08 6.42 9.38
N ASP A 124 20.26 5.81 9.30
CA ASP A 124 20.87 5.04 10.38
C ASP A 124 21.10 5.94 11.60
N ASN A 125 21.66 7.13 11.40
CA ASN A 125 21.79 8.14 12.44
C ASN A 125 20.44 8.56 13.06
N LEU A 126 19.40 8.68 12.25
CA LEU A 126 18.06 9.06 12.71
C LEU A 126 17.42 7.95 13.57
N MET A 127 17.50 6.71 13.10
CA MET A 127 16.89 5.54 13.74
C MET A 127 17.65 5.09 14.99
N ASN A 128 18.98 5.15 14.99
CA ASN A 128 19.79 4.77 16.16
C ASN A 128 19.73 5.80 17.28
N LYS A 129 19.56 7.08 16.95
CA LYS A 129 19.33 8.14 17.95
C LYS A 129 18.02 7.95 18.69
N SER A 130 16.92 7.65 17.98
CA SER A 130 15.62 7.43 18.63
C SER A 130 15.64 6.29 19.66
N LEU A 131 16.39 5.21 19.38
CA LEU A 131 16.55 4.07 20.29
C LEU A 131 17.44 4.36 21.52
N SER A 132 18.38 5.29 21.42
CA SER A 132 19.34 5.58 22.49
C SER A 132 18.71 6.43 23.61
N THR A 133 17.81 7.35 23.25
CA THR A 133 17.08 8.20 24.20
C THR A 133 16.12 7.44 25.11
N GLU A 134 15.62 6.26 24.72
CA GLU A 134 14.71 5.46 25.55
C GLU A 134 15.43 4.70 26.68
N LYS A 135 16.73 4.42 26.54
CA LYS A 135 17.49 3.64 27.54
C LYS A 135 17.90 4.45 28.77
N SER A 136 17.84 5.79 28.72
CA SER A 136 18.29 6.66 29.81
C SER A 136 17.21 7.05 30.84
N CYS A 137 15.96 6.59 30.67
CA CYS A 137 14.86 6.89 31.61
C CYS A 137 14.40 5.68 32.44
N LYS A 138 15.29 4.72 32.69
CA LYS A 138 15.04 3.64 33.67
C LYS A 138 15.53 4.08 35.05
N ASN A 139 14.79 5.00 35.69
CA ASN A 139 14.87 5.26 37.14
C ASN A 139 13.67 6.12 37.61
N VAL A 140 12.46 5.85 37.13
CA VAL A 140 11.23 6.24 37.86
C VAL A 140 10.23 5.11 37.68
N SER A 141 10.09 4.35 38.77
CA SER A 141 9.30 3.12 38.90
C SER A 141 7.80 3.38 39.12
N ASP A 142 7.30 4.60 38.95
CA ASP A 142 5.92 4.92 39.30
C ASP A 142 5.36 5.93 38.30
N CYS A 143 4.47 5.49 37.40
CA CYS A 143 3.41 6.28 36.73
C CYS A 143 2.77 5.55 35.54
N LEU A 144 2.61 4.22 35.59
CA LEU A 144 1.82 3.49 34.57
C LEU A 144 0.49 3.02 35.15
N ASN A 145 -0.45 3.95 35.34
CA ASN A 145 -1.87 3.67 35.54
C ASN A 145 -2.69 4.95 35.32
N SER A 146 -2.83 5.39 34.06
CA SER A 146 -3.98 6.17 33.63
C SER A 146 -4.01 6.25 32.11
N TYR A 147 -4.73 5.33 31.46
CA TYR A 147 -5.28 5.58 30.14
C TYR A 147 -6.73 5.11 30.16
N SER A 148 -7.54 5.98 30.73
CA SER A 148 -8.98 5.92 30.75
C SER A 148 -9.51 6.55 29.46
N ASP A 149 -10.28 5.76 28.72
CA ASP A 149 -11.54 6.15 28.11
C ASP A 149 -11.55 7.43 27.23
N SER A 150 -11.41 7.25 25.92
CA SER A 150 -11.79 8.25 24.91
C SER A 150 -12.15 7.57 23.59
N ASP A 151 -13.15 6.69 23.64
CA ASP A 151 -13.89 6.20 22.47
C ASP A 151 -15.33 6.73 22.54
N ARG A 152 -15.54 7.97 22.10
CA ARG A 152 -16.85 8.55 21.75
C ARG A 152 -16.58 9.82 20.93
N ILE A 153 -17.43 10.09 19.92
CA ILE A 153 -17.31 11.10 18.84
C ILE A 153 -16.59 10.47 17.62
N ASP A 154 -17.21 10.06 16.51
CA ASP A 154 -18.22 10.74 15.70
C ASP A 154 -19.04 9.72 14.87
N LYS A 155 -20.36 9.70 15.04
CA LYS A 155 -21.31 9.09 14.09
C LYS A 155 -22.55 9.98 13.96
N SER A 156 -22.44 11.04 13.18
CA SER A 156 -23.63 11.71 12.62
C SER A 156 -23.24 12.51 11.39
N LEU A 157 -23.75 12.09 10.22
CA LEU A 157 -24.22 12.92 9.10
C LEU A 157 -24.21 12.08 7.80
N LYS A 158 -25.25 11.27 7.60
CA LYS A 158 -25.73 10.93 6.24
C LYS A 158 -27.25 11.05 6.23
N ARG A 159 -27.73 12.26 5.96
CA ARG A 159 -29.12 12.52 5.54
C ARG A 159 -29.17 12.54 4.02
N LYS A 160 -29.98 11.62 3.49
CA LYS A 160 -30.75 11.63 2.24
C LYS A 160 -30.58 12.86 1.35
N LYS A 161 -30.21 12.63 0.08
CA LYS A 161 -30.83 13.31 -1.07
C LYS A 161 -30.83 12.39 -2.30
N GLN A 162 -31.96 11.73 -2.43
CA GLN A 162 -32.58 11.19 -3.63
C GLN A 162 -32.93 12.36 -4.56
N LEU A 163 -32.66 12.28 -5.87
CA LEU A 163 -33.41 12.98 -6.93
C LEU A 163 -33.01 12.47 -8.34
N SER A 164 -33.93 11.71 -8.93
CA SER A 164 -34.33 11.61 -10.34
C SER A 164 -33.33 11.96 -11.46
N ILE A 165 -32.96 10.94 -12.26
CA ILE A 165 -32.52 11.10 -13.64
C ILE A 165 -33.75 10.96 -14.55
N LYS A 166 -34.14 12.04 -15.21
CA LYS A 166 -35.08 12.03 -16.34
C LYS A 166 -34.30 11.98 -17.65
N ARG A 167 -34.72 11.06 -18.52
CA ARG A 167 -34.36 10.96 -19.94
C ARG A 167 -34.82 12.20 -20.71
N ALA A 168 -34.04 12.63 -21.70
CA ALA A 168 -34.58 13.28 -22.90
C ALA A 168 -33.61 13.06 -24.08
N ALA A 169 -34.20 12.85 -25.25
CA ALA A 169 -33.59 12.37 -26.48
C ALA A 169 -33.47 13.47 -27.54
N LYS A 170 -32.67 13.16 -28.58
CA LYS A 170 -32.70 13.68 -29.97
C LYS A 170 -32.27 15.15 -30.22
N ARG A 171 -31.26 15.35 -31.08
CA ARG A 171 -31.46 15.61 -32.53
C ARG A 171 -30.14 15.72 -33.32
N LEU A 172 -30.29 15.35 -34.59
CA LEU A 172 -29.35 15.31 -35.71
C LEU A 172 -28.98 16.71 -36.25
N LYS A 173 -27.77 16.89 -36.80
CA LYS A 173 -27.48 17.08 -38.24
C LYS A 173 -25.99 17.45 -38.50
N ALA A 174 -25.52 17.01 -39.67
CA ALA A 174 -24.14 16.90 -40.20
C ALA A 174 -23.65 18.19 -40.94
N PRO A 175 -22.73 18.13 -41.94
CA PRO A 175 -21.30 17.75 -41.95
C PRO A 175 -20.38 18.81 -42.61
N VAL A 176 -19.06 18.84 -42.33
CA VAL A 176 -18.04 19.37 -43.29
C VAL A 176 -16.66 18.70 -43.11
N SER A 177 -16.23 18.01 -44.18
CA SER A 177 -14.89 17.86 -44.80
C SER A 177 -13.58 17.63 -43.99
N HIS A 178 -13.04 16.42 -44.22
CA HIS A 178 -11.66 15.95 -44.41
C HIS A 178 -10.45 16.85 -44.05
N GLN A 179 -9.57 16.31 -43.18
CA GLN A 179 -8.14 16.20 -43.50
C GLN A 179 -7.51 15.00 -42.76
N SER A 180 -6.82 14.17 -43.52
CA SER A 180 -6.23 12.87 -43.17
C SER A 180 -4.84 12.99 -42.57
N GLN A 181 -4.58 12.26 -41.47
CA GLN A 181 -3.25 11.80 -41.04
C GLN A 181 -3.38 10.53 -40.15
N PRO A 182 -2.34 9.67 -40.10
CA PRO A 182 -2.48 8.24 -39.83
C PRO A 182 -2.49 7.84 -38.34
N ILE A 183 -3.08 6.67 -38.15
CA ILE A 183 -3.47 5.97 -36.94
C ILE A 183 -2.25 5.40 -36.20
N SER A 184 -2.13 5.72 -34.91
CA SER A 184 -1.30 4.98 -33.94
C SER A 184 -2.19 4.58 -32.77
N THR A 185 -2.79 3.40 -32.86
CA THR A 185 -3.60 2.77 -31.81
C THR A 185 -2.69 2.07 -30.80
N MET A 186 -2.43 2.73 -29.67
CA MET A 186 -2.09 2.06 -28.42
C MET A 186 -3.25 2.30 -27.44
N SER A 187 -4.18 1.35 -27.47
CA SER A 187 -5.26 1.19 -26.51
C SER A 187 -4.66 0.98 -25.12
N THR A 188 -4.88 1.92 -24.22
CA THR A 188 -4.59 1.75 -22.79
C THR A 188 -5.93 1.89 -22.07
N LEU A 189 -6.55 0.73 -21.87
CA LEU A 189 -7.79 0.51 -21.13
C LEU A 189 -7.45 0.64 -19.64
N GLU A 190 -7.64 1.82 -19.06
CA GLU A 190 -7.59 2.01 -17.62
C GLU A 190 -8.99 1.71 -17.06
N ASP A 191 -9.17 0.48 -16.59
CA ASP A 191 -10.33 0.11 -15.78
C ASP A 191 -10.22 0.76 -14.39
N GLU A 192 -11.05 1.78 -14.21
CA GLU A 192 -11.50 2.24 -12.91
C GLU A 192 -12.33 1.14 -12.24
N SER A 193 -11.70 0.35 -11.35
CA SER A 193 -12.43 -0.51 -10.41
C SER A 193 -12.17 -0.04 -8.98
N SER A 194 -12.89 1.01 -8.62
CA SER A 194 -13.20 1.36 -7.24
C SER A 194 -14.38 0.52 -6.74
N ASP A 195 -14.34 0.19 -5.45
CA ASP A 195 -15.42 -0.34 -4.60
C ASP A 195 -15.74 -1.83 -4.71
N PHE A 196 -15.37 -2.60 -3.68
CA PHE A 196 -16.23 -3.57 -2.95
C PHE A 196 -15.36 -4.52 -2.10
N LEU A 197 -15.13 -4.18 -0.83
CA LEU A 197 -15.07 -5.17 0.25
C LEU A 197 -15.70 -4.54 1.49
N SER A 198 -17.00 -4.76 1.61
CA SER A 198 -17.75 -4.62 2.85
C SER A 198 -17.12 -5.53 3.91
N GLN A 199 -16.56 -4.90 4.93
CA GLN A 199 -16.25 -5.57 6.20
C GLN A 199 -17.53 -6.20 6.73
N THR A 200 -17.51 -7.51 6.87
CA THR A 200 -18.48 -8.27 7.64
C THR A 200 -18.23 -7.97 9.11
N ASP A 201 -19.08 -7.10 9.66
CA ASP A 201 -19.18 -6.82 11.10
C ASP A 201 -19.63 -8.07 11.85
N ASN A 202 -18.67 -8.88 12.29
CA ASN A 202 -18.92 -9.98 13.22
C ASN A 202 -18.73 -9.48 14.65
N ASN A 203 -19.81 -8.92 15.21
CA ASN A 203 -19.93 -8.56 16.61
C ASN A 203 -19.89 -9.83 17.48
N GLN A 204 -18.73 -10.10 18.08
CA GLN A 204 -18.65 -10.92 19.29
C GLN A 204 -18.15 -10.05 20.44
N SER A 205 -19.07 -9.76 21.35
CA SER A 205 -18.89 -9.07 22.61
C SER A 205 -17.88 -9.81 23.49
N ARG A 206 -16.62 -9.36 23.49
CA ARG A 206 -15.62 -9.83 24.45
C ARG A 206 -15.81 -9.10 25.78
N GLN A 207 -16.43 -9.79 26.72
CA GLN A 207 -16.40 -9.47 28.14
C GLN A 207 -14.95 -9.40 28.60
N LYS A 208 -14.57 -8.25 29.17
CA LYS A 208 -13.27 -8.03 29.80
C LYS A 208 -13.28 -8.71 31.18
N HIS A 209 -12.60 -9.84 31.32
CA HIS A 209 -12.16 -10.34 32.61
C HIS A 209 -10.67 -10.07 32.78
N GLY A 210 -10.36 -9.22 33.74
CA GLY A 210 -9.00 -9.04 34.25
C GLY A 210 -8.69 -10.06 35.34
N ARG A 211 -7.37 -10.29 35.50
CA ARG A 211 -6.70 -11.08 36.55
C ARG A 211 -6.96 -12.60 36.40
N ILE A 212 -6.03 -13.52 36.67
CA ILE A 212 -4.88 -13.60 37.56
C ILE A 212 -3.87 -14.52 36.84
N ALA A 213 -2.57 -14.25 36.95
CA ALA A 213 -1.52 -15.15 36.49
C ALA A 213 -1.45 -16.40 37.39
N ASN A 214 -2.43 -17.29 37.25
CA ASN A 214 -2.30 -18.67 37.68
C ASN A 214 -1.61 -19.40 36.53
N ARG A 215 -0.37 -19.85 36.74
CA ARG A 215 0.24 -20.91 35.95
C ARG A 215 -0.61 -22.17 36.14
N ILE A 216 -1.68 -22.28 35.36
CA ILE A 216 -2.42 -23.52 35.21
C ILE A 216 -1.45 -24.45 34.49
N LEU A 217 -0.97 -25.46 35.20
CA LEU A 217 -0.35 -26.62 34.60
C LEU A 217 -1.44 -27.30 33.77
N LEU A 218 -1.58 -26.89 32.51
CA LEU A 218 -2.51 -27.53 31.59
C LEU A 218 -2.14 -29.01 31.50
N SER A 219 -3.15 -29.85 31.62
CA SER A 219 -2.98 -31.28 31.45
C SER A 219 -2.50 -31.57 30.03
N LYS A 220 -1.71 -32.65 29.86
CA LYS A 220 -1.21 -33.07 28.55
C LYS A 220 -2.36 -33.21 27.52
N THR A 221 -3.52 -33.66 27.96
CA THR A 221 -4.74 -33.81 27.16
C THR A 221 -5.29 -32.48 26.64
N GLU A 222 -5.28 -31.42 27.45
CA GLU A 222 -5.74 -30.10 27.00
C GLU A 222 -4.79 -29.46 25.98
N ILE A 223 -3.48 -29.69 26.14
CA ILE A 223 -2.48 -29.24 25.17
C ILE A 223 -2.69 -29.96 23.82
N GLU A 224 -2.91 -31.27 23.84
CA GLU A 224 -3.21 -32.05 22.64
C GLU A 224 -4.49 -31.56 21.94
N ASP A 225 -5.54 -31.23 22.69
CA ASP A 225 -6.77 -30.68 22.13
C ASP A 225 -6.58 -29.30 21.48
N ILE A 226 -5.79 -28.41 22.10
CA ILE A 226 -5.46 -27.10 21.52
C ILE A 226 -4.69 -27.28 20.22
N LEU A 227 -3.67 -28.14 20.20
CA LEU A 227 -2.88 -28.40 19.00
C LEU A 227 -3.73 -29.02 17.89
N LYS A 228 -4.64 -29.94 18.23
CA LYS A 228 -5.58 -30.53 17.28
C LYS A 228 -6.51 -29.48 16.67
N ARG A 229 -7.05 -28.56 17.48
CA ARG A 229 -7.88 -27.44 16.99
C ARG A 229 -7.09 -26.50 16.09
N GLN A 230 -5.86 -26.16 16.44
CA GLN A 230 -5.00 -25.30 15.62
C GLN A 230 -4.63 -25.96 14.30
N ARG A 231 -4.29 -27.26 14.32
CA ARG A 231 -4.01 -28.05 13.12
C ARG A 231 -5.20 -28.10 12.17
N ASN A 232 -6.40 -28.38 12.71
CA ASN A 232 -7.62 -28.44 11.90
C ASN A 232 -7.95 -27.06 11.32
N GLY A 233 -7.87 -26.00 12.13
CA GLY A 233 -8.11 -24.63 11.64
C GLY A 233 -7.13 -24.21 10.54
N LEU A 234 -5.86 -24.62 10.63
CA LEU A 234 -4.88 -24.36 9.58
C LEU A 234 -5.17 -25.19 8.31
N ALA A 235 -5.55 -26.46 8.46
CA ALA A 235 -5.93 -27.32 7.33
C ALA A 235 -7.13 -26.74 6.57
N ASP A 236 -8.18 -26.36 7.29
CA ASP A 236 -9.39 -25.73 6.72
C ASP A 236 -9.09 -24.39 6.04
N PHE A 237 -8.15 -23.61 6.59
CA PHE A 237 -7.71 -22.37 5.97
C PHE A 237 -6.97 -22.61 4.65
N VAL A 238 -6.08 -23.60 4.60
CA VAL A 238 -5.31 -23.95 3.40
C VAL A 238 -6.23 -24.49 2.30
N THR A 239 -7.17 -25.38 2.63
CA THR A 239 -8.15 -25.91 1.66
C THR A 239 -9.04 -24.80 1.12
N LYS A 240 -9.61 -23.97 2.00
CA LYS A 240 -10.43 -22.82 1.59
C LYS A 240 -9.68 -21.86 0.67
N ARG A 241 -8.39 -21.60 0.94
CA ARG A 241 -7.55 -20.74 0.10
C ARG A 241 -7.21 -21.37 -1.25
N ALA A 242 -7.04 -22.70 -1.29
CA ALA A 242 -6.85 -23.42 -2.55
C ALA A 242 -8.11 -23.36 -3.43
N ASP A 243 -9.30 -23.56 -2.84
CA ASP A 243 -10.59 -23.48 -3.55
C ASP A 243 -10.89 -22.07 -4.08
N GLU A 244 -10.50 -21.03 -3.34
CA GLU A 244 -10.60 -19.65 -3.79
C GLU A 244 -9.74 -19.39 -5.03
N ARG A 245 -8.47 -19.81 -5.03
CA ARG A 245 -7.60 -19.71 -6.20
C ARG A 245 -8.10 -20.51 -7.40
N PHE A 246 -8.69 -21.67 -7.16
CA PHE A 246 -9.28 -22.48 -8.22
C PHE A 246 -10.45 -21.75 -8.89
N ARG A 247 -11.32 -21.12 -8.10
CA ARG A 247 -12.43 -20.31 -8.62
C ARG A 247 -11.96 -19.08 -9.40
N GLU A 248 -10.93 -18.38 -8.91
CA GLU A 248 -10.33 -17.24 -9.63
C GLU A 248 -9.76 -17.67 -11.00
N LEU A 249 -9.08 -18.83 -11.05
CA LEU A 249 -8.56 -19.39 -12.30
C LEU A 249 -9.70 -19.73 -13.26
N GLU A 250 -10.74 -20.39 -12.78
CA GLU A 250 -11.91 -20.78 -13.58
C GLU A 250 -12.62 -19.55 -14.17
N TRP A 251 -12.74 -18.47 -13.39
CA TRP A 251 -13.28 -17.19 -13.86
C TRP A 251 -12.40 -16.56 -14.94
N SER A 252 -11.08 -16.53 -14.74
CA SER A 252 -10.14 -15.99 -15.74
C SER A 252 -10.13 -16.80 -17.04
N ILE A 253 -10.40 -18.11 -16.98
CA ILE A 253 -10.57 -18.94 -18.19
C ILE A 253 -11.86 -18.55 -18.92
N ARG A 254 -12.98 -18.47 -18.21
CA ARG A 254 -14.27 -18.07 -18.80
C ARG A 254 -14.25 -16.69 -19.42
N GLU A 255 -13.56 -15.74 -18.80
CA GLU A 255 -13.41 -14.38 -19.32
C GLU A 255 -12.65 -14.38 -20.65
N ARG A 256 -11.51 -15.08 -20.73
CA ARG A 256 -10.75 -15.22 -21.98
C ARG A 256 -11.53 -15.94 -23.07
N GLU A 257 -12.30 -16.96 -22.72
CA GLU A 257 -13.18 -17.66 -23.66
C GLU A 257 -14.29 -16.72 -24.18
N ALA A 258 -14.90 -15.92 -23.29
CA ALA A 258 -15.91 -14.93 -23.68
C ALA A 258 -15.35 -13.86 -24.62
N ASP A 259 -14.16 -13.34 -24.31
CA ASP A 259 -13.46 -12.37 -25.17
C ASP A 259 -13.13 -12.98 -26.53
N GLN A 260 -12.61 -14.21 -26.56
CA GLN A 260 -12.31 -14.92 -27.81
C GLN A 260 -13.57 -15.10 -28.66
N MET A 261 -14.70 -15.47 -28.04
CA MET A 261 -15.99 -15.61 -28.72
C MET A 261 -16.52 -14.27 -29.24
N PHE A 262 -16.33 -13.19 -28.47
CA PHE A 262 -16.70 -11.84 -28.90
C PHE A 262 -15.94 -11.41 -30.16
N TYR A 263 -14.61 -11.52 -30.15
CA TYR A 263 -13.78 -11.18 -31.31
C TYR A 263 -14.04 -12.08 -32.52
N ALA A 264 -14.31 -13.37 -32.30
CA ALA A 264 -14.68 -14.28 -33.38
C ALA A 264 -16.01 -13.85 -34.04
N SER A 265 -17.01 -13.48 -33.25
CA SER A 265 -18.31 -12.99 -33.76
C SER A 265 -18.17 -11.67 -34.50
N GLU A 266 -17.35 -10.74 -34.00
CA GLU A 266 -17.11 -9.45 -34.65
C GLU A 266 -16.38 -9.62 -35.99
N ALA A 267 -15.34 -10.46 -36.03
CA ALA A 267 -14.63 -10.79 -37.26
C ALA A 267 -15.53 -11.48 -38.31
N GLU A 268 -16.50 -12.29 -37.86
CA GLU A 268 -17.47 -12.92 -38.77
C GLU A 268 -18.44 -11.89 -39.36
N LYS A 269 -18.89 -10.90 -38.58
CA LYS A 269 -19.71 -9.78 -39.07
C LYS A 269 -18.96 -8.95 -40.10
N ASP A 270 -17.70 -8.64 -39.84
CA ASP A 270 -16.85 -7.90 -40.78
C ASP A 270 -16.67 -8.67 -42.10
N ARG A 271 -16.42 -9.99 -42.01
CA ARG A 271 -16.36 -10.86 -43.20
C ARG A 271 -17.67 -10.88 -43.97
N ALA A 272 -18.82 -10.90 -43.29
CA ALA A 272 -20.13 -10.86 -43.93
C ALA A 272 -20.37 -9.51 -44.64
N LEU A 273 -20.00 -8.40 -44.00
CA LEU A 273 -20.11 -7.06 -44.59
C LEU A 273 -19.24 -6.92 -45.84
N LEU A 274 -18.01 -7.43 -45.79
CA LEU A 274 -17.12 -7.46 -46.96
C LEU A 274 -17.71 -8.31 -48.09
N ARG A 275 -18.27 -9.49 -47.78
CA ARG A 275 -18.96 -10.31 -48.80
C ARG A 275 -20.07 -9.49 -49.47
N ASN A 276 -20.95 -8.85 -48.70
CA ASN A 276 -22.05 -8.08 -49.28
C ASN A 276 -21.56 -6.92 -50.18
N LEU A 277 -20.53 -6.17 -49.74
CA LEU A 277 -19.96 -5.06 -50.52
C LEU A 277 -19.37 -5.50 -51.88
N PHE A 278 -18.73 -6.67 -51.93
CA PHE A 278 -18.10 -7.15 -53.17
C PHE A 278 -19.04 -7.96 -54.06
N PHE A 279 -20.05 -8.64 -53.51
CA PHE A 279 -20.96 -9.48 -54.29
C PHE A 279 -22.20 -8.74 -54.83
N GLU A 280 -22.70 -7.68 -54.16
CA GLU A 280 -23.90 -6.95 -54.64
C GLU A 280 -23.63 -6.05 -55.87
N ASN A 281 -22.39 -5.63 -56.12
CA ASN A 281 -22.04 -4.74 -57.23
C ASN A 281 -21.69 -5.46 -58.54
N SER A 282 -21.92 -6.78 -58.63
CA SER A 282 -21.57 -7.61 -59.80
C SER A 282 -22.77 -7.93 -60.71
N HIS A 283 -23.89 -7.21 -60.55
CA HIS A 283 -25.09 -7.29 -61.40
C HIS A 283 -25.34 -5.97 -62.13
#